data_AF-U1P6Z4-F1
#
_entry.id   AF-U1P6Z4-F1
#
_cell.length_a   1.000
_cell.length_b   1.000
_cell.length_c   1.000
_cell.angle_alpha   90.00
_cell.angle_beta   90.00
_cell.angle_gamma   90.00
#
_symmetry.space_group_name_H-M   'P 1'
#
loop_
_entity.id
_entity.type
_entity.pdbx_description
1 polymer ?
#
loop_
_entity_poly.entity_id
_entity_poly.type
_entity_poly.pdbx_seq_one_letter_code
_entity_poly.pdbx_strand_id
1 'polypeptide(L)'
;LNMDSFPYLANNPSPEATKQFLSYCGSAEGQVLFNAEKGSIPPRSDADVSSLNTFQQDQFEDFNAADNQPPSVQHGLAVSPGVSTNIGSAFSGFLEEYDAAATADALINAFN
;
A
#
# COMPACT_ATOMS: atom_id res chain seq x y z
N LEU A 1 -4.14 5.12 -2.07
CA LEU A 1 -3.67 4.46 -0.84
C LEU A 1 -2.94 3.17 -1.17
N ASN A 2 -1.70 3.05 -0.68
CA ASN A 2 -0.97 1.80 -0.53
C ASN A 2 -0.51 1.72 0.94
N MET A 3 -0.48 0.53 1.53
CA MET A 3 -0.07 0.34 2.93
C MET A 3 0.59 -1.03 3.11
N ASP A 4 1.81 -1.01 3.64
CA ASP A 4 2.50 -2.21 4.09
C ASP A 4 2.04 -2.56 5.52
N SER A 5 1.84 -3.84 5.81
CA SER A 5 1.42 -4.31 7.14
C SER A 5 2.07 -5.63 7.52
N PHE A 6 2.20 -5.84 8.83
CA PHE A 6 2.67 -7.11 9.41
C PHE A 6 1.48 -7.81 10.09
N PRO A 7 0.95 -8.91 9.52
CA PRO A 7 -0.17 -9.62 10.12
C PRO A 7 0.28 -10.44 11.32
N TYR A 8 -0.53 -10.46 12.38
CA TYR A 8 -0.38 -11.42 13.47
C TYR A 8 -1.09 -12.73 13.11
N LEU A 9 -0.34 -13.83 12.97
CA LEU A 9 -0.91 -15.13 12.62
C LEU A 9 -1.59 -15.80 13.82
N ALA A 10 -2.74 -16.45 13.60
CA ALA A 10 -3.46 -17.16 14.67
C ALA A 10 -2.61 -18.26 15.32
N ASN A 11 -1.85 -19.00 14.51
CA ASN A 11 -0.96 -20.08 14.96
C ASN A 11 0.48 -19.59 15.10
N ASN A 12 0.68 -18.49 15.83
CA ASN A 12 2.00 -17.89 16.03
C ASN A 12 2.86 -18.72 17.01
N PRO A 13 4.04 -19.25 16.58
CA PRO A 13 4.92 -20.03 17.46
C PRO A 13 5.69 -19.17 18.48
N SER A 14 5.67 -17.83 18.37
CA SER A 14 6.40 -16.90 19.23
C SER A 14 5.55 -15.67 19.65
N PRO A 15 4.40 -15.87 20.32
CA PRO A 15 3.39 -14.85 20.54
C PRO A 15 3.91 -13.57 21.22
N GLU A 16 4.70 -13.70 22.29
CA GLU A 16 5.20 -12.54 23.04
C GLU A 16 6.24 -11.75 22.24
N ALA A 17 7.15 -12.43 21.54
CA ALA A 17 8.14 -11.77 20.69
C ALA A 17 7.46 -11.03 19.52
N THR A 18 6.45 -11.64 18.90
CA THR A 18 5.69 -10.98 17.83
C THR A 18 4.91 -9.79 18.36
N LYS A 19 4.26 -9.89 19.54
CA LYS A 19 3.59 -8.73 20.14
C LYS A 19 4.56 -7.59 20.41
N GLN A 20 5.76 -7.88 20.92
CA GLN A 20 6.79 -6.87 21.14
C GLN A 20 7.21 -6.20 19.82
N PHE A 21 7.47 -6.99 18.78
CA PHE A 21 7.81 -6.48 17.45
C PHE A 21 6.68 -5.62 16.86
N LEU A 22 5.44 -6.11 16.86
CA LEU A 22 4.30 -5.38 16.32
C LEU A 22 3.99 -4.11 17.12
N SER A 23 4.21 -4.12 18.43
CA SER A 23 4.08 -2.92 19.28
C SER A 23 5.12 -1.86 18.89
N TYR A 24 6.35 -2.29 18.60
CA TYR A 24 7.39 -1.40 18.08
C TYR A 24 7.04 -0.87 16.67
N CYS A 25 6.64 -1.74 15.74
CA CYS A 25 6.19 -1.34 14.41
C CYS A 25 5.02 -0.35 14.47
N GLY A 26 4.12 -0.50 15.46
CA GLY A 26 2.99 0.38 15.66
C GLY A 26 3.31 1.68 16.42
N SER A 27 4.52 1.87 16.94
CA SER A 27 4.89 3.06 17.70
C SER A 27 5.11 4.28 16.80
N ALA A 28 4.84 5.49 17.29
CA ALA A 28 5.06 6.73 16.53
C ALA A 28 6.55 6.90 16.18
N GLU A 29 7.44 6.74 17.15
CA GLU A 29 8.89 6.81 16.96
C GLU A 29 9.39 5.77 15.96
N GLY A 30 9.01 4.49 16.14
CA GLY A 30 9.42 3.41 15.24
C GLY A 30 8.94 3.64 13.80
N GLN A 31 7.74 4.19 13.62
CA GLN A 31 7.22 4.57 12.31
C GLN A 31 8.06 5.69 11.68
N VAL A 32 8.40 6.76 12.40
CA VAL A 32 9.24 7.85 11.86
C VAL A 32 10.62 7.31 11.43
N LEU A 33 11.27 6.55 12.31
CA LEU A 33 12.59 5.97 12.02
C LEU A 33 12.58 5.05 10.80
N PHE A 34 11.59 4.17 10.68
CA PHE A 34 11.49 3.26 9.54
C PHE A 34 11.16 4.01 8.24
N ASN A 35 10.21 4.94 8.29
CA ASN A 35 9.74 5.65 7.11
C ASN A 35 10.83 6.57 6.53
N ALA A 36 11.66 7.20 7.38
CA ALA A 36 12.80 8.02 6.94
C ALA A 36 13.68 7.30 5.91
N GLU A 37 14.03 6.03 6.16
CA GLU A 37 14.85 5.22 5.26
C GLU A 37 14.04 4.59 4.12
N LYS A 38 12.79 4.21 4.39
CA LYS A 38 11.92 3.53 3.42
C LYS A 38 11.44 4.45 2.30
N GLY A 39 11.41 5.76 2.54
CA GLY A 39 10.87 6.77 1.62
C GLY A 39 9.34 6.90 1.63
N SER A 40 8.65 6.16 2.51
CA SER A 40 7.19 6.27 2.74
C SER A 40 6.90 7.28 3.85
N ILE A 41 5.61 7.49 4.15
CA ILE A 41 5.16 8.34 5.27
C ILE A 41 4.55 7.46 6.39
N PRO A 42 4.66 7.86 7.66
CA PRO A 42 4.03 7.11 8.75
C PRO A 42 2.49 7.17 8.64
N PRO A 43 1.77 6.05 8.88
CA PRO A 43 0.31 6.02 8.82
C PRO A 43 -0.35 6.62 10.07
N ARG A 44 0.45 6.98 11.09
CA ARG A 44 -0.03 7.57 12.34
C ARG A 44 -0.11 9.08 12.23
N SER A 45 -1.26 9.65 12.59
CA SER A 45 -1.46 11.11 12.61
C SER A 45 -0.70 11.83 13.73
N ASP A 46 -0.24 11.11 14.75
CA ASP A 46 0.53 11.66 15.87
C ASP A 46 2.06 11.46 15.72
N ALA A 47 2.53 11.02 14.55
CA ALA A 47 3.95 10.90 14.27
C ALA A 47 4.58 12.28 14.02
N ASP A 48 5.73 12.56 14.65
CA ASP A 48 6.51 13.76 14.38
C ASP A 48 7.33 13.58 13.09
N VAL A 49 6.79 14.11 11.98
CA VAL A 49 7.41 14.02 10.66
C VAL A 49 8.46 15.11 10.39
N SER A 50 8.72 16.02 11.35
CA SER A 50 9.66 17.14 11.16
C SER A 50 11.10 16.69 10.88
N SER A 51 11.44 15.45 11.25
CA SER A 51 12.75 14.83 11.00
C SER A 51 12.86 14.13 9.64
N LEU A 52 11.74 13.95 8.91
CA LEU A 52 11.74 13.36 7.57
C LEU A 52 12.25 14.36 6.53
N ASN A 53 12.57 13.90 5.33
CA ASN A 53 12.95 14.82 4.25
C ASN A 53 11.74 15.63 3.73
N THR A 54 12.00 16.72 3.00
CA THR A 54 10.97 17.63 2.48
C THR A 54 9.90 16.89 1.67
N PHE A 55 10.30 15.97 0.79
CA PHE A 55 9.35 15.19 -0.01
C PHE A 55 8.38 14.41 0.88
N GLN A 56 8.88 13.73 1.93
CA GLN A 56 8.02 12.97 2.83
C GLN A 56 7.10 13.85 3.68
N GLN A 57 7.57 15.04 4.07
CA GLN A 57 6.73 16.02 4.77
C GLN A 57 5.59 16.49 3.86
N ASP A 58 5.90 16.88 2.62
CA ASP A 58 4.91 17.27 1.61
C ASP A 58 3.89 16.14 1.37
N GLN A 59 4.35 14.89 1.20
CA GLN A 59 3.47 13.74 1.01
C GLN A 59 2.57 13.47 2.24
N PHE A 60 3.07 13.71 3.46
CA PHE A 60 2.28 13.54 4.68
C PHE A 60 1.20 14.61 4.79
N GLU A 61 1.52 15.86 4.46
CA GLU A 61 0.55 16.96 4.39
C GLU A 61 -0.53 16.69 3.34
N ASP A 62 -0.13 16.37 2.10
CA ASP A 62 -1.04 16.05 0.99
C ASP A 62 -1.96 14.88 1.35
N PHE A 63 -1.40 13.82 1.94
CA PHE A 63 -2.17 12.65 2.34
C PHE A 63 -3.25 12.98 3.38
N ASN A 64 -2.92 13.79 4.38
CA ASN A 64 -3.86 14.20 5.43
C ASN A 64 -4.88 15.23 4.94
N ALA A 65 -4.54 16.05 3.96
CA ALA A 65 -5.44 17.04 3.36
C ALA A 65 -6.38 16.42 2.31
N ALA A 66 -6.09 15.22 1.81
CA ALA A 66 -6.87 14.60 0.74
C ALA A 66 -8.28 14.18 1.18
N ASP A 67 -9.30 14.63 0.45
CA ASP A 67 -10.70 14.22 0.66
C ASP A 67 -10.95 12.74 0.33
N ASN A 68 -10.10 12.14 -0.53
CA ASN A 68 -10.25 10.77 -1.00
C ASN A 68 -8.89 10.09 -1.11
N GLN A 69 -8.84 8.82 -0.71
CA GLN A 69 -7.63 7.99 -0.73
C GLN A 69 -7.92 6.63 -1.41
N PRO A 70 -8.20 6.60 -2.73
CA PRO A 70 -8.62 5.37 -3.41
C PRO A 70 -7.55 4.29 -3.27
N PRO A 71 -7.93 3.04 -2.95
CA PRO A 71 -6.96 1.96 -2.76
C PRO A 71 -6.25 1.62 -4.08
N SER A 72 -5.00 1.20 -3.98
CA SER A 72 -4.19 0.82 -5.14
C SER A 72 -4.50 -0.61 -5.59
N VAL A 73 -4.79 -0.79 -6.88
CA VAL A 73 -4.90 -2.12 -7.52
C VAL A 73 -3.54 -2.81 -7.53
N GLN A 74 -2.50 -2.15 -8.05
CA GLN A 74 -1.18 -2.74 -8.26
C GLN A 74 -0.44 -3.12 -6.96
N HIS A 75 -0.92 -2.60 -5.83
CA HIS A 75 -0.36 -2.88 -4.52
C HIS A 75 -1.32 -3.69 -3.63
N GLY A 76 -2.35 -4.31 -4.23
CA GLY A 76 -3.17 -5.32 -3.58
C GLY A 76 -4.23 -4.80 -2.59
N LEU A 77 -4.42 -3.49 -2.47
CA LEU A 77 -5.42 -2.92 -1.56
C LEU A 77 -6.82 -2.85 -2.17
N ALA A 78 -6.93 -2.69 -3.49
CA ALA A 78 -8.22 -2.40 -4.14
C ALA A 78 -9.03 -3.64 -4.53
N VAL A 79 -8.36 -4.74 -4.87
CA VAL A 79 -8.97 -5.92 -5.48
C VAL A 79 -8.33 -7.21 -4.98
N SER A 80 -9.00 -8.35 -5.17
CA SER A 80 -8.45 -9.66 -4.85
C SER A 80 -7.25 -10.01 -5.75
N PRO A 81 -6.35 -10.93 -5.33
CA PRO A 81 -5.23 -11.35 -6.15
C PRO A 81 -5.63 -11.93 -7.52
N GLY A 82 -6.78 -12.60 -7.61
CA GLY A 82 -7.32 -13.13 -8.86
C GLY A 82 -7.69 -12.02 -9.84
N VAL A 83 -8.45 -11.02 -9.38
CA VAL A 83 -8.81 -9.84 -10.18
C VAL A 83 -7.56 -9.06 -10.59
N SER A 84 -6.59 -8.86 -9.68
CA SER A 84 -5.33 -8.19 -10.01
C SER A 84 -4.54 -8.91 -11.09
N THR A 85 -4.53 -10.25 -11.07
CA THR A 85 -3.89 -11.07 -12.12
C THR A 85 -4.57 -10.85 -13.46
N ASN A 86 -5.90 -10.87 -13.49
CA ASN A 86 -6.67 -10.65 -14.72
C ASN A 86 -6.44 -9.25 -15.31
N ILE A 87 -6.40 -8.21 -14.46
CA ILE A 87 -6.05 -6.84 -14.88
C ILE A 87 -4.65 -6.79 -15.48
N GLY A 88 -3.68 -7.46 -14.85
CA GLY A 88 -2.32 -7.58 -15.38
C GLY A 88 -2.28 -8.22 -16.77
N SER A 89 -3.02 -9.32 -16.97
CA SER A 89 -3.14 -9.98 -18.28
C SER A 89 -3.76 -9.07 -19.34
N ALA A 90 -4.78 -8.27 -19.00
CA ALA A 90 -5.38 -7.32 -19.93
C ALA A 90 -4.36 -6.28 -20.44
N PHE A 91 -3.55 -5.72 -19.55
CA PHE A 91 -2.49 -4.77 -19.95
C PHE A 91 -1.33 -5.44 -20.70
N SER A 92 -0.99 -6.70 -20.40
CA SER A 92 -0.03 -7.45 -21.22
C SER A 92 -0.52 -7.59 -22.67
N GLY A 93 -1.81 -7.93 -22.86
CA GLY A 93 -2.43 -7.97 -24.20
C GLY A 93 -2.38 -6.61 -24.90
N PHE A 94 -2.63 -5.52 -24.17
CA PHE A 94 -2.49 -4.16 -24.72
C PHE A 94 -1.07 -3.86 -25.23
N LEU A 95 -0.03 -4.28 -24.50
CA LEU A 95 1.36 -4.03 -24.90
C LEU A 95 1.76 -4.79 -26.17
N GLU A 96 1.07 -5.89 -26.48
CA GLU A 96 1.30 -6.71 -27.67
C GLU A 96 0.50 -6.18 -28.87
N GLU A 97 -0.79 -5.91 -28.66
CA GLU A 97 -1.76 -5.65 -29.74
C GLU A 97 -2.05 -4.16 -29.96
N TYR A 98 -1.82 -3.33 -28.94
CA TYR A 98 -2.18 -1.90 -28.91
C TYR A 98 -3.66 -1.60 -29.18
N ASP A 99 -4.56 -2.58 -28.92
CA ASP A 99 -6.00 -2.42 -29.05
C ASP A 99 -6.64 -1.95 -27.73
N ALA A 100 -6.97 -0.67 -27.68
CA ALA A 100 -7.59 -0.07 -26.50
C ALA A 100 -9.03 -0.55 -26.25
N ALA A 101 -9.79 -0.91 -27.29
CA ALA A 101 -11.17 -1.39 -27.14
C ALA A 101 -11.18 -2.80 -26.55
N ALA A 102 -10.37 -3.70 -27.11
CA ALA A 102 -10.21 -5.06 -26.59
C ALA A 102 -9.68 -5.05 -25.14
N THR A 103 -8.76 -4.14 -24.82
CA THR A 103 -8.23 -3.97 -23.47
C THR A 103 -9.32 -3.51 -22.49
N ALA A 104 -10.17 -2.56 -22.89
CA ALA A 104 -11.28 -2.11 -22.04
C ALA A 104 -12.25 -3.25 -21.74
N ASP A 105 -12.61 -4.06 -22.73
CA ASP A 105 -13.46 -5.25 -22.54
C ASP A 105 -12.80 -6.28 -21.61
N ALA A 106 -11.49 -6.51 -21.76
CA ALA A 106 -10.73 -7.39 -20.89
C ALA A 106 -10.69 -6.88 -19.44
N LEU A 107 -10.55 -5.57 -19.22
CA LEU A 107 -10.57 -4.95 -17.90
C LEU A 107 -11.95 -5.07 -17.22
N ILE A 108 -13.04 -4.92 -17.97
CA ILE A 108 -14.39 -5.15 -17.45
C ILE A 108 -14.56 -6.63 -17.05
N ASN A 109 -14.10 -7.54 -17.91
CA ASN A 109 -14.18 -8.98 -17.66
C ASN A 109 -13.28 -9.46 -16.52
N ALA A 110 -12.27 -8.69 -16.11
CA ALA A 110 -11.36 -9.06 -15.02
C ALA A 110 -12.07 -9.23 -13.66
N PHE A 111 -13.26 -8.66 -13.51
CA PHE A 111 -14.09 -8.69 -12.28
C PHE A 111 -15.17 -9.78 -12.28
N ASN A 112 -15.36 -10.49 -13.39
CA ASN A 112 -16.32 -11.59 -13.53
C ASN A 112 -15.67 -12.94 -13.20
#